data_AF-A0A502G0I1-F1
#
_entry.id   AF-A0A502G0I1-F1
#
_cell.length_a   1.000
_cell.length_b   1.000
_cell.length_c   1.000
_cell.angle_alpha   90.00
_cell.angle_beta   90.00
_cell.angle_gamma   90.00
#
_symmetry.space_group_name_H-M   'P 1'
#
loop_
_entity.id
_entity.type
_entity.pdbx_description
1 polymer ?
#
loop_
_entity_poly.entity_id
_entity_poly.type
_entity_poly.pdbx_seq_one_letter_code
_entity_poly.pdbx_strand_id
1 'polypeptide(L)'
;MKTVSVHHQGHERRPLLVIDDFWPDPDMLREDAAALRMAPIGPHYPGVRAEVPARLAETMRRKIAPLLSEHFGLDPAPGVSEAYYSLVTTPPAALAPIQRLPHFDRVEPRRIAVLLFLGHGAQGGTAFYRQRETGFESVSADRLARFTATLEDGVRLQGMPEPSYISGDTPLYEQIALQPGAYNRALVYPGNTLHCAYLPPEVALSADPLAGRLTLNLFLFDD
;
A
#
# COMPACT_ATOMS: atom_id res chain seq x y z
N MET A 1 -12.20 -12.83 -17.96
CA MET A 1 -12.84 -13.19 -16.67
C MET A 1 -12.04 -12.51 -15.59
N LYS A 2 -12.68 -11.80 -14.65
CA LYS A 2 -11.96 -11.19 -13.52
C LYS A 2 -11.42 -12.32 -12.66
N THR A 3 -10.10 -12.46 -12.58
CA THR A 3 -9.48 -13.47 -11.73
C THR A 3 -9.23 -12.84 -10.37
N VAL A 4 -9.92 -13.35 -9.35
CA VAL A 4 -9.64 -13.03 -7.94
C VAL A 4 -8.82 -14.17 -7.37
N SER A 5 -7.63 -13.85 -6.86
CA SER A 5 -6.75 -14.78 -6.17
C SER A 5 -6.64 -14.37 -4.72
N VAL A 6 -6.74 -15.35 -3.81
CA VAL A 6 -6.61 -15.14 -2.37
C VAL A 6 -5.28 -15.70 -1.89
N HIS A 7 -4.45 -14.84 -1.31
CA HIS A 7 -3.18 -15.23 -0.69
C HIS A 7 -3.29 -15.11 0.83
N HIS A 8 -2.66 -16.03 1.54
CA HIS A 8 -2.50 -15.97 2.98
C HIS A 8 -1.01 -15.84 3.26
N GLN A 9 -0.61 -14.64 3.71
CA GLN A 9 0.80 -14.26 3.79
C GLN A 9 1.36 -14.50 5.19
N GLY A 10 2.63 -14.91 5.26
CA GLY A 10 3.38 -15.06 6.50
C GLY A 10 2.80 -16.10 7.47
N HIS A 11 3.23 -16.04 8.72
CA HIS A 11 2.79 -16.92 9.80
C HIS A 11 1.41 -16.51 10.32
N GLU A 12 1.06 -15.22 10.32
CA GLU A 12 -0.26 -14.73 10.71
C GLU A 12 -1.34 -15.09 9.68
N ARG A 13 -0.94 -15.59 8.51
CA ARG A 13 -1.81 -15.97 7.39
C ARG A 13 -2.78 -14.84 7.03
N ARG A 14 -2.33 -13.58 7.04
CA ARG A 14 -3.19 -12.42 6.76
C ARG A 14 -3.72 -12.52 5.31
N PRO A 15 -5.03 -12.38 5.09
CA PRO A 15 -5.61 -12.46 3.76
C PRO A 15 -5.19 -11.25 2.93
N LEU A 16 -4.89 -11.51 1.67
CA LEU A 16 -4.69 -10.52 0.62
C LEU A 16 -5.40 -10.99 -0.63
N LEU A 17 -6.21 -10.11 -1.20
CA LEU A 17 -6.82 -10.34 -2.51
C LEU A 17 -5.97 -9.69 -3.59
N VAL A 18 -5.76 -10.42 -4.68
CA VAL A 18 -5.23 -9.92 -5.94
C VAL A 18 -6.35 -10.00 -6.97
N ILE A 19 -6.67 -8.88 -7.60
CA ILE A 19 -7.76 -8.77 -8.56
C ILE A 19 -7.21 -8.21 -9.86
N ASP A 20 -7.12 -9.05 -10.89
CA ASP A 20 -6.77 -8.62 -12.25
C ASP A 20 -7.99 -8.08 -12.99
N ASP A 21 -7.76 -7.22 -13.99
CA ASP A 21 -8.80 -6.52 -14.75
C ASP A 21 -9.82 -5.82 -13.85
N PHE A 22 -9.31 -5.11 -12.84
CA PHE A 22 -10.11 -4.54 -11.77
C PHE A 22 -11.14 -3.55 -12.31
N TRP A 23 -10.70 -2.51 -13.01
CA TRP A 23 -11.54 -1.43 -13.50
C TRP A 23 -11.88 -1.59 -14.99
N PRO A 24 -13.10 -1.24 -15.45
CA PRO A 24 -13.48 -1.40 -16.86
C PRO A 24 -12.65 -0.56 -17.84
N ASP A 25 -12.30 0.67 -17.44
CA ASP A 25 -11.54 1.61 -18.27
C ASP A 25 -10.41 2.23 -17.44
N PRO A 26 -9.29 1.52 -17.25
CA PRO A 26 -8.16 2.00 -16.47
C PRO A 26 -7.40 3.15 -17.16
N ASP A 27 -7.53 3.32 -18.48
CA ASP A 27 -6.90 4.42 -19.21
C ASP A 27 -7.57 5.75 -18.86
N MET A 28 -8.91 5.78 -18.75
CA MET A 28 -9.64 6.95 -18.26
C MET A 28 -9.20 7.39 -16.85
N LEU A 29 -8.86 6.43 -15.96
CA LEU A 29 -8.33 6.77 -14.62
C LEU A 29 -6.94 7.43 -14.70
N ARG A 30 -6.12 7.05 -15.68
CA ARG A 30 -4.80 7.67 -15.92
C ARG A 30 -4.98 9.08 -16.48
N GLU A 31 -5.92 9.27 -17.41
CA GLU A 31 -6.27 10.58 -17.97
C GLU A 31 -6.83 11.52 -16.88
N ASP A 32 -7.74 11.02 -16.04
CA ASP A 32 -8.24 11.74 -14.86
C ASP A 32 -7.08 12.22 -13.97
N ALA A 33 -6.16 11.30 -13.64
CA ALA A 33 -4.98 11.63 -12.84
C ALA A 33 -4.09 12.70 -13.52
N ALA A 34 -3.90 12.61 -14.84
CA ALA A 34 -3.11 13.56 -15.64
C ALA A 34 -3.76 14.96 -15.71
N ALA A 35 -5.08 15.05 -15.61
CA ALA A 35 -5.81 16.31 -15.58
C ALA A 35 -5.80 16.99 -14.19
N LEU A 36 -5.41 16.28 -13.13
CA LEU A 36 -5.39 16.80 -11.76
C LEU A 36 -4.06 17.45 -11.39
N ARG A 37 -4.12 18.42 -10.49
CA ARG A 37 -2.91 18.96 -9.85
C ARG A 37 -2.46 18.03 -8.73
N MET A 38 -1.38 17.31 -8.97
CA MET A 38 -0.72 16.47 -7.97
C MET A 38 0.18 17.33 -7.07
N ALA A 39 0.14 17.10 -5.76
CA ALA A 39 1.00 17.76 -4.78
C ALA A 39 1.31 16.84 -3.59
N PRO A 40 2.35 17.10 -2.78
CA PRO A 40 2.57 16.35 -1.55
C PRO A 40 1.36 16.46 -0.62
N ILE A 41 0.86 15.32 -0.13
CA ILE A 41 -0.23 15.25 0.87
C ILE A 41 0.28 14.44 2.07
N GLY A 42 0.51 15.15 3.18
CA GLY A 42 1.07 14.58 4.41
C GLY A 42 2.58 14.27 4.30
N PRO A 43 3.23 13.93 5.43
CA PRO A 43 4.68 13.72 5.47
C PRO A 43 5.12 12.27 5.15
N HIS A 44 4.18 11.32 5.13
CA HIS A 44 4.52 9.89 5.11
C HIS A 44 4.68 9.32 3.71
N TYR A 45 3.94 9.82 2.72
CA TYR A 45 4.03 9.30 1.36
C TYR A 45 5.21 9.92 0.60
N PRO A 46 6.13 9.13 0.00
CA PRO A 46 7.32 9.63 -0.70
C PRO A 46 7.00 10.09 -2.13
N GLY A 47 6.09 11.04 -2.27
CA GLY A 47 5.77 11.64 -3.56
C GLY A 47 4.55 12.54 -3.54
N VAL A 48 3.87 12.61 -4.68
CA VAL A 48 2.73 13.52 -4.90
C VAL A 48 1.43 12.75 -5.06
N ARG A 49 0.33 13.40 -4.69
CA ARG A 49 -1.02 12.85 -4.68
C ARG A 49 -2.05 13.87 -5.17
N ALA A 50 -3.19 13.37 -5.61
CA ALA A 50 -4.40 14.14 -5.82
C ALA A 50 -5.60 13.32 -5.32
N GLU A 51 -6.63 14.00 -4.84
CA GLU A 51 -7.86 13.33 -4.37
C GLU A 51 -8.61 12.67 -5.53
N VAL A 52 -9.13 11.47 -5.27
CA VAL A 52 -10.04 10.79 -6.19
C VAL A 52 -11.46 11.32 -5.96
N PRO A 53 -12.25 11.57 -7.01
CA PRO A 53 -13.64 11.97 -6.86
C PRO A 53 -14.43 10.99 -5.98
N ALA A 54 -15.14 11.51 -4.97
CA ALA A 54 -15.84 10.67 -3.98
C ALA A 54 -16.81 9.65 -4.62
N ARG A 55 -17.49 10.03 -5.72
CA ARG A 55 -18.39 9.13 -6.46
C ARG A 55 -17.66 7.95 -7.08
N LEU A 56 -16.44 8.16 -7.57
CA LEU A 56 -15.60 7.11 -8.16
C LEU A 56 -15.11 6.16 -7.06
N ALA A 57 -14.58 6.70 -5.96
CA ALA A 57 -14.13 5.93 -4.81
C ALA A 57 -15.26 5.06 -4.22
N GLU A 58 -16.45 5.64 -4.06
CA GLU A 58 -17.63 4.94 -3.56
C GLU A 58 -18.12 3.85 -4.54
N THR A 59 -17.95 4.05 -5.85
CA THR A 59 -18.25 3.01 -6.85
C THR A 59 -17.26 1.85 -6.76
N MET A 60 -15.97 2.13 -6.55
CA MET A 60 -14.96 1.10 -6.29
C MET A 60 -15.24 0.32 -5.00
N ARG A 61 -15.63 1.02 -3.92
CA ARG A 61 -16.03 0.39 -2.64
C ARG A 61 -17.19 -0.59 -2.85
N ARG A 62 -18.29 -0.16 -3.49
CA ARG A 62 -19.44 -1.05 -3.75
C ARG A 62 -19.06 -2.28 -4.58
N LYS A 63 -18.17 -2.11 -5.55
CA LYS A 63 -17.69 -3.20 -6.41
C LYS A 63 -16.94 -4.27 -5.60
N ILE A 64 -16.16 -3.89 -4.59
CA ILE A 64 -15.41 -4.86 -3.76
C ILE A 64 -16.18 -5.33 -2.52
N ALA A 65 -17.30 -4.70 -2.17
CA ALA A 65 -18.07 -5.05 -0.97
C ALA A 65 -18.39 -6.55 -0.82
N PRO A 66 -18.77 -7.30 -1.87
CA PRO A 66 -18.97 -8.76 -1.76
C PRO A 66 -17.69 -9.50 -1.35
N LEU A 67 -16.53 -9.10 -1.87
CA LEU A 67 -15.23 -9.69 -1.52
C LEU A 67 -14.80 -9.35 -0.09
N LEU A 68 -15.18 -8.15 0.39
CA LEU A 68 -14.94 -7.74 1.77
C LEU A 68 -15.77 -8.56 2.76
N SER A 69 -17.04 -8.83 2.42
CA SER A 69 -17.89 -9.74 3.18
C SER A 69 -17.29 -11.15 3.20
N GLU A 70 -16.96 -11.71 2.04
CA GLU A 70 -16.49 -13.09 1.90
C GLU A 70 -15.14 -13.37 2.58
N HIS A 71 -14.14 -12.51 2.36
CA HIS A 71 -12.75 -12.80 2.77
C HIS A 71 -12.30 -12.07 4.03
N PHE A 72 -13.02 -11.03 4.45
CA PHE A 72 -12.67 -10.24 5.63
C PHE A 72 -13.79 -10.21 6.69
N GLY A 73 -14.97 -10.79 6.40
CA GLY A 73 -16.11 -10.76 7.32
C GLY A 73 -16.66 -9.34 7.55
N LEU A 74 -16.53 -8.48 6.54
CA LEU A 74 -16.93 -7.08 6.60
C LEU A 74 -18.22 -6.85 5.81
N ASP A 75 -19.36 -7.00 6.51
CA ASP A 75 -20.70 -6.69 6.00
C ASP A 75 -21.47 -5.87 7.06
N PRO A 76 -21.84 -4.61 6.77
CA PRO A 76 -21.56 -3.88 5.53
C PRO A 76 -20.07 -3.59 5.33
N ALA A 77 -19.68 -3.41 4.07
CA ALA A 77 -18.33 -2.93 3.73
C ALA A 77 -18.09 -1.53 4.33
N PRO A 78 -16.95 -1.27 4.99
CA PRO A 78 -16.68 0.02 5.62
C PRO A 78 -16.67 1.16 4.62
N GLY A 79 -17.05 2.36 5.06
CA GLY A 79 -17.07 3.58 4.26
C GLY A 79 -15.70 3.98 3.71
N VAL A 80 -15.70 4.81 2.67
CA VAL A 80 -14.47 5.41 2.13
C VAL A 80 -13.97 6.47 3.10
N SER A 81 -12.81 6.25 3.71
CA SER A 81 -12.17 7.26 4.57
C SER A 81 -11.26 8.20 3.75
N GLU A 82 -10.48 7.63 2.83
CA GLU A 82 -9.48 8.36 2.03
C GLU A 82 -9.38 7.73 0.64
N ALA A 83 -9.18 8.55 -0.40
CA ALA A 83 -8.95 8.05 -1.76
C ALA A 83 -8.03 9.00 -2.55
N TYR A 84 -6.90 8.48 -3.04
CA TYR A 84 -5.86 9.27 -3.71
C TYR A 84 -5.36 8.60 -4.98
N TYR A 85 -5.19 9.38 -6.05
CA TYR A 85 -4.17 9.08 -7.05
C TYR A 85 -2.81 9.40 -6.44
N SER A 86 -1.84 8.51 -6.61
CA SER A 86 -0.55 8.59 -5.94
C SER A 86 0.59 8.26 -6.90
N LEU A 87 1.63 9.08 -6.87
CA LEU A 87 2.87 8.91 -7.64
C LEU A 87 4.06 8.95 -6.70
N VAL A 88 4.91 7.93 -6.78
CA VAL A 88 6.20 7.96 -6.07
C VAL A 88 7.17 8.82 -6.87
N THR A 89 7.67 9.90 -6.27
CA THR A 89 8.55 10.88 -6.94
C THR A 89 9.79 11.23 -6.14
N THR A 90 9.86 10.85 -4.86
CA THR A 90 10.99 11.19 -4.00
C THR A 90 12.19 10.28 -4.32
N PRO A 91 13.37 10.83 -4.68
CA PRO A 91 14.55 10.00 -4.90
C PRO A 91 15.04 9.38 -3.59
N PRO A 92 15.68 8.18 -3.63
CA PRO A 92 16.20 7.47 -2.45
C PRO A 92 16.96 8.34 -1.44
N ALA A 93 17.89 9.17 -1.94
CA ALA A 93 18.72 10.06 -1.11
C ALA A 93 17.92 11.15 -0.36
N ALA A 94 16.70 11.47 -0.79
CA ALA A 94 15.83 12.47 -0.18
C ALA A 94 14.75 11.85 0.73
N LEU A 95 14.74 10.53 0.92
CA LEU A 95 13.76 9.87 1.78
C LEU A 95 13.93 10.27 3.24
N ALA A 96 12.83 10.69 3.87
CA ALA A 96 12.76 10.82 5.31
C ALA A 96 12.95 9.45 5.98
N PRO A 97 13.46 9.37 7.22
CA PRO A 97 13.69 8.09 7.90
C PRO A 97 12.48 7.13 7.85
N ILE A 98 11.29 7.61 8.19
CA ILE A 98 10.06 6.80 8.21
C ILE A 98 9.72 6.17 6.84
N GLN A 99 10.15 6.77 5.73
CA GLN A 99 9.89 6.30 4.36
C GLN A 99 10.84 5.17 3.92
N ARG A 100 11.84 4.83 4.73
CA ARG A 100 12.83 3.77 4.49
C ARG A 100 12.45 2.45 5.17
N LEU A 101 11.34 2.44 5.90
CA LEU A 101 10.88 1.31 6.71
C LEU A 101 9.53 0.81 6.21
N PRO A 102 9.18 -0.47 6.44
CA PRO A 102 7.80 -0.92 6.36
C PRO A 102 6.90 -0.10 7.28
N HIS A 103 5.65 0.10 6.85
CA HIS A 103 4.64 0.82 7.62
C HIS A 103 3.34 0.03 7.67
N PHE A 104 2.42 0.53 8.47
CA PHE A 104 1.02 0.16 8.49
C PHE A 104 0.20 1.46 8.50
N ASP A 105 -1.01 1.46 7.95
CA ASP A 105 -1.80 2.68 7.76
C ASP A 105 -2.38 3.20 9.08
N ARG A 106 -2.96 2.26 9.83
CA ARG A 106 -3.56 2.45 11.16
C ARG A 106 -3.58 1.12 11.91
N VAL A 107 -3.89 1.18 13.21
CA VAL A 107 -3.92 0.00 14.09
C VAL A 107 -5.24 -0.78 14.02
N GLU A 108 -6.32 -0.19 13.49
CA GLU A 108 -7.62 -0.85 13.50
C GLU A 108 -7.66 -2.03 12.52
N PRO A 109 -8.00 -3.25 12.99
CA PRO A 109 -7.93 -4.46 12.17
C PRO A 109 -8.98 -4.50 11.06
N ARG A 110 -10.02 -3.66 11.15
CA ARG A 110 -11.11 -3.55 10.17
C ARG A 110 -10.82 -2.53 9.07
N ARG A 111 -9.73 -1.75 9.18
CA ARG A 111 -9.33 -0.83 8.11
C ARG A 111 -8.79 -1.65 6.93
N ILE A 112 -9.31 -1.39 5.74
CA ILE A 112 -8.88 -2.05 4.50
C ILE A 112 -8.17 -1.04 3.60
N ALA A 113 -7.02 -1.45 3.07
CA ALA A 113 -6.32 -0.76 2.01
C ALA A 113 -6.59 -1.44 0.67
N VAL A 114 -6.86 -0.62 -0.35
CA VAL A 114 -7.03 -1.03 -1.74
C VAL A 114 -6.01 -0.26 -2.58
N LEU A 115 -5.12 -0.98 -3.25
CA LEU A 115 -4.13 -0.41 -4.17
C LEU A 115 -4.42 -0.87 -5.59
N LEU A 116 -4.82 0.03 -6.47
CA LEU A 116 -4.97 -0.22 -7.90
C LEU A 116 -3.75 0.31 -8.66
N PHE A 117 -3.03 -0.57 -9.34
CA PHE A 117 -1.88 -0.20 -10.18
C PHE A 117 -2.37 0.28 -11.54
N LEU A 118 -1.99 1.51 -11.90
CA LEU A 118 -2.40 2.17 -13.15
C LEU A 118 -1.21 2.47 -14.06
N GLY A 119 0.02 2.28 -13.61
CA GLY A 119 1.21 2.42 -14.43
C GLY A 119 1.40 1.26 -15.40
N HIS A 120 1.99 1.53 -16.58
CA HIS A 120 2.35 0.49 -17.53
C HIS A 120 3.76 -0.06 -17.25
N GLY A 121 3.93 -1.35 -17.52
CA GLY A 121 5.22 -2.04 -17.36
C GLY A 121 5.48 -2.50 -15.92
N ALA A 122 6.70 -3.02 -15.71
CA ALA A 122 7.12 -3.58 -14.43
C ALA A 122 7.55 -2.46 -13.45
N GLN A 123 6.59 -1.68 -12.95
CA GLN A 123 6.85 -0.56 -12.04
C GLN A 123 6.83 -0.99 -10.56
N GLY A 124 7.19 -2.25 -10.30
CA GLY A 124 7.32 -2.80 -8.95
C GLY A 124 6.06 -3.47 -8.42
N GLY A 125 5.69 -3.18 -7.17
CA GLY A 125 4.58 -3.85 -6.49
C GLY A 125 4.42 -3.40 -5.04
N THR A 126 3.92 -4.31 -4.20
CA THR A 126 3.81 -4.12 -2.75
C THR A 126 4.48 -5.30 -2.05
N ALA A 127 5.46 -5.00 -1.21
CA ALA A 127 6.11 -5.98 -0.35
C ALA A 127 5.49 -5.96 1.05
N PHE A 128 5.42 -7.13 1.68
CA PHE A 128 4.88 -7.34 3.01
C PHE A 128 5.97 -7.89 3.92
N TYR A 129 5.95 -7.48 5.18
CA TYR A 129 7.08 -7.66 6.08
C TYR A 129 6.68 -8.23 7.44
N ARG A 130 7.67 -8.80 8.10
CA ARG A 130 7.65 -9.17 9.52
C ARG A 130 8.75 -8.43 10.25
N GLN A 131 8.44 -7.79 11.38
CA GLN A 131 9.48 -7.27 12.28
C GLN A 131 10.13 -8.46 12.99
N ARG A 132 11.44 -8.65 12.84
CA ARG A 132 12.13 -9.88 13.26
C ARG A 132 12.04 -10.14 14.76
N GLU A 133 12.31 -9.12 15.56
CA GLU A 133 12.43 -9.25 17.01
C GLU A 133 11.07 -9.49 17.71
N THR A 134 9.98 -8.90 17.20
CA THR A 134 8.63 -9.16 17.75
C THR A 134 7.93 -10.34 17.09
N GLY A 135 8.32 -10.67 15.85
CA GLY A 135 7.61 -11.60 14.98
C GLY A 135 6.31 -11.03 14.39
N PHE A 136 6.01 -9.74 14.59
CA PHE A 136 4.76 -9.15 14.13
C PHE A 136 4.75 -8.93 12.61
N GLU A 137 3.66 -9.35 11.98
CA GLU A 137 3.35 -9.08 10.56
C GLU A 137 2.22 -8.03 10.44
N SER A 138 1.49 -7.80 11.53
CA SER A 138 0.51 -6.73 11.68
C SER A 138 0.59 -6.05 13.04
N VAL A 139 0.23 -4.76 13.08
CA VAL A 139 0.30 -3.91 14.28
C VAL A 139 -1.11 -3.46 14.68
N SER A 140 -1.67 -4.08 15.71
CA SER A 140 -2.90 -3.65 16.38
C SER A 140 -2.62 -2.71 17.54
N ALA A 141 -3.67 -2.13 18.13
CA ALA A 141 -3.55 -1.17 19.23
C ALA A 141 -2.81 -1.76 20.44
N ASP A 142 -3.06 -3.03 20.78
CA ASP A 142 -2.40 -3.77 21.85
C ASP A 142 -0.93 -4.12 21.54
N ARG A 143 -0.55 -4.17 20.25
CA ARG A 143 0.81 -4.46 19.79
C ARG A 143 1.68 -3.22 19.63
N LEU A 144 1.05 -2.06 19.44
CA LEU A 144 1.72 -0.81 19.04
C LEU A 144 2.87 -0.44 19.97
N ALA A 145 2.65 -0.47 21.29
CA ALA A 145 3.68 -0.07 22.26
C ALA A 145 4.94 -0.95 22.16
N ARG A 146 4.76 -2.27 22.07
CA ARG A 146 5.87 -3.22 21.91
C ARG A 146 6.56 -3.05 20.55
N PHE A 147 5.78 -2.94 19.47
CA PHE A 147 6.31 -2.74 18.12
C PHE A 147 7.21 -1.51 18.03
N THR A 148 6.74 -0.37 18.57
CA THR A 148 7.47 0.90 18.56
C THR A 148 8.74 0.82 19.39
N ALA A 149 8.66 0.35 20.64
CA ALA A 149 9.84 0.23 21.50
C ALA A 149 10.91 -0.68 20.87
N THR A 150 10.50 -1.81 20.29
CA THR A 150 11.42 -2.71 19.60
C THR A 150 12.03 -2.10 18.34
N LEU A 151 11.28 -1.30 17.58
CA LEU A 151 11.83 -0.57 16.43
C LEU A 151 12.86 0.47 16.87
N GLU A 152 12.54 1.25 17.91
CA GLU A 152 13.45 2.27 18.46
C GLU A 152 14.75 1.64 18.97
N ASP A 153 14.67 0.52 19.70
CA ASP A 153 15.83 -0.23 20.17
C ASP A 153 16.65 -0.77 19.00
N GLY A 154 16.00 -1.35 17.99
CA GLY A 154 16.65 -1.85 16.78
C GLY A 154 17.41 -0.75 16.04
N VAL A 155 16.78 0.40 15.82
CA VAL A 155 17.40 1.58 15.18
C VAL A 155 18.55 2.13 16.02
N ARG A 156 18.42 2.16 17.36
CA ARG A 156 19.48 2.59 18.26
C ARG A 156 20.72 1.69 18.19
N LEU A 157 20.51 0.37 18.06
CA LEU A 157 21.60 -0.61 18.03
C LEU A 157 22.24 -0.78 16.64
N GLN A 158 21.43 -0.75 15.58
CA GLN A 158 21.87 -1.07 14.21
C GLN A 158 22.05 0.18 13.34
N GLY A 159 21.59 1.34 13.80
CA GLY A 159 21.46 2.54 13.00
C GLY A 159 20.16 2.57 12.18
N MET A 160 19.86 3.75 11.64
CA MET A 160 18.76 3.90 10.69
C MET A 160 19.15 3.29 9.34
N PRO A 161 18.25 2.58 8.64
CA PRO A 161 18.52 2.13 7.28
C PRO A 161 18.98 3.28 6.36
N GLU A 162 19.87 2.92 5.45
CA GLU A 162 20.39 3.82 4.43
C GLU A 162 19.25 4.48 3.63
N PRO A 163 19.45 5.70 3.08
CA PRO A 163 18.46 6.39 2.26
C PRO A 163 18.09 5.63 0.98
N SER A 164 17.19 4.65 1.11
CA SER A 164 16.66 3.83 0.04
C SER A 164 15.26 3.35 0.36
N TYR A 165 14.50 3.07 -0.70
CA TYR A 165 13.31 2.23 -0.57
C TYR A 165 13.77 0.84 -0.12
N ILE A 166 13.07 0.30 0.88
CA ILE A 166 13.36 -1.05 1.37
C ILE A 166 13.13 -2.08 0.25
N SER A 167 14.04 -3.03 0.15
CA SER A 167 13.96 -4.14 -0.81
C SER A 167 14.53 -5.40 -0.17
N GLY A 168 13.73 -6.47 -0.16
CA GLY A 168 14.10 -7.72 0.50
C GLY A 168 14.25 -7.58 2.02
N ASP A 169 15.08 -8.46 2.58
CA ASP A 169 15.33 -8.56 4.00
C ASP A 169 16.27 -7.46 4.52
N THR A 170 16.07 -7.07 5.77
CA THR A 170 16.96 -6.19 6.54
C THR A 170 17.25 -6.80 7.92
N PRO A 171 18.19 -6.25 8.71
CA PRO A 171 18.37 -6.68 10.10
C PRO A 171 17.13 -6.51 10.97
N LEU A 172 16.24 -5.55 10.65
CA LEU A 172 15.02 -5.27 11.43
C LEU A 172 13.79 -6.03 10.91
N TYR A 173 13.75 -6.33 9.61
CA TYR A 173 12.59 -6.88 8.94
C TYR A 173 12.93 -8.04 8.00
N GLU A 174 12.00 -8.99 7.91
CA GLU A 174 12.00 -10.04 6.90
C GLU A 174 10.89 -9.74 5.88
N GLN A 175 11.20 -9.85 4.59
CA GLN A 175 10.20 -9.75 3.53
C GLN A 175 9.49 -11.11 3.40
N ILE A 176 8.26 -11.19 3.88
CA ILE A 176 7.48 -12.44 3.91
C ILE A 176 6.71 -12.70 2.62
N ALA A 177 6.46 -11.66 1.83
CA ALA A 177 5.79 -11.76 0.54
C ALA A 177 6.05 -10.52 -0.32
N LEU A 178 5.96 -10.72 -1.64
CA LEU A 178 5.98 -9.66 -2.64
C LEU A 178 4.86 -9.91 -3.63
N GLN A 179 4.06 -8.88 -3.87
CA GLN A 179 2.98 -8.92 -4.84
C GLN A 179 3.29 -7.97 -5.97
N PRO A 180 3.65 -8.50 -7.15
CA PRO A 180 3.95 -7.68 -8.30
C PRO A 180 2.73 -6.84 -8.70
N GLY A 181 2.97 -5.54 -8.89
CA GLY A 181 2.04 -4.67 -9.56
C GLY A 181 1.93 -5.06 -11.02
N ALA A 182 0.73 -4.91 -11.57
CA ALA A 182 0.46 -5.09 -12.98
C ALA A 182 -0.60 -4.06 -13.39
N TYR A 183 -0.61 -3.66 -14.65
CA TYR A 183 -1.61 -2.70 -15.12
C TYR A 183 -3.03 -3.22 -14.83
N ASN A 184 -3.88 -2.37 -14.24
CA ASN A 184 -5.25 -2.68 -13.83
C ASN A 184 -5.40 -3.82 -12.81
N ARG A 185 -4.34 -4.11 -12.04
CA ARG A 185 -4.38 -5.01 -10.89
C ARG A 185 -4.70 -4.24 -9.62
N ALA A 186 -5.66 -4.73 -8.84
CA ALA A 186 -5.90 -4.27 -7.48
C ALA A 186 -5.38 -5.26 -6.44
N LEU A 187 -4.81 -4.73 -5.35
CA LEU A 187 -4.53 -5.45 -4.11
C LEU A 187 -5.50 -4.98 -3.04
N VAL A 188 -6.05 -5.90 -2.26
CA VAL A 188 -6.94 -5.59 -1.12
C VAL A 188 -6.42 -6.33 0.11
N TYR A 189 -6.08 -5.60 1.17
CA TYR A 189 -5.51 -6.17 2.40
C TYR A 189 -5.84 -5.32 3.64
N PRO A 190 -5.70 -5.87 4.86
CA PRO A 190 -5.91 -5.09 6.08
C PRO A 190 -4.81 -4.04 6.25
N GLY A 191 -5.18 -2.78 6.45
CA GLY A 191 -4.26 -1.64 6.50
C GLY A 191 -3.29 -1.69 7.68
N ASN A 192 -3.57 -2.51 8.70
CA ASN A 192 -2.67 -2.72 9.84
C ASN A 192 -1.54 -3.75 9.56
N THR A 193 -1.47 -4.31 8.35
CA THR A 193 -0.41 -5.23 7.92
C THR A 193 0.86 -4.47 7.57
N LEU A 194 2.03 -4.93 7.99
CA LEU A 194 3.31 -4.29 7.66
C LEU A 194 3.63 -4.45 6.17
N HIS A 195 3.76 -3.33 5.49
CA HIS A 195 3.98 -3.30 4.04
C HIS A 195 4.79 -2.08 3.59
N CYS A 196 5.29 -2.13 2.37
CA CYS A 196 5.91 -1.01 1.69
C CYS A 196 5.76 -1.12 0.18
N ALA A 197 5.87 0.00 -0.53
CA ALA A 197 6.01 -0.04 -1.98
C ALA A 197 7.32 -0.74 -2.34
N TYR A 198 7.23 -1.77 -3.19
CA TYR A 198 8.41 -2.38 -3.81
C TYR A 198 8.70 -1.65 -5.11
N LEU A 199 9.93 -1.14 -5.25
CA LEU A 199 10.37 -0.34 -6.39
C LEU A 199 11.65 -0.95 -6.97
N PRO A 200 11.62 -1.46 -8.22
CA PRO A 200 12.82 -1.84 -8.95
C PRO A 200 13.76 -0.63 -9.11
N PRO A 201 15.09 -0.81 -9.09
CA PRO A 201 16.05 0.28 -9.23
C PRO A 201 15.83 1.16 -10.47
N GLU A 202 15.33 0.57 -11.55
CA GLU A 202 15.06 1.20 -12.85
C GLU A 202 13.69 1.91 -12.93
N VAL A 203 12.88 1.89 -11.88
CA VAL A 203 11.55 2.52 -11.93
C VAL A 203 11.64 4.03 -12.12
N ALA A 204 10.85 4.58 -13.03
CA ALA A 204 10.78 6.01 -13.25
C ALA A 204 10.09 6.72 -12.06
N LEU A 205 10.85 7.53 -11.33
CA LEU A 205 10.34 8.44 -10.30
C LEU A 205 9.87 9.74 -10.94
N SER A 206 8.74 9.67 -11.66
CA SER A 206 8.17 10.79 -12.42
C SER A 206 6.90 11.32 -11.75
N ALA A 207 6.75 12.64 -11.76
CA ALA A 207 5.51 13.31 -11.36
C ALA A 207 4.44 13.33 -12.48
N ASP A 208 4.77 12.85 -13.68
CA ASP A 208 3.80 12.67 -14.77
C ASP A 208 3.00 11.37 -14.55
N PRO A 209 1.66 11.44 -14.35
CA PRO A 209 0.81 10.26 -14.18
C PRO A 209 0.86 9.26 -15.34
N LEU A 210 1.22 9.72 -16.54
CA LEU A 210 1.30 8.85 -17.71
C LEU A 210 2.63 8.07 -17.78
N ALA A 211 3.68 8.55 -17.12
CA ALA A 211 5.00 7.92 -17.14
C ALA A 211 5.39 7.25 -15.81
N GLY A 212 5.00 7.85 -14.68
CA GLY A 212 5.40 7.41 -13.35
C GLY A 212 4.66 6.19 -12.84
N ARG A 213 5.07 5.72 -11.65
CA ARG A 213 4.39 4.66 -10.90
C ARG A 213 3.08 5.17 -10.31
N LEU A 214 2.06 5.27 -11.14
CA LEU A 214 0.72 5.70 -10.76
C LEU A 214 -0.03 4.55 -10.07
N THR A 215 -0.52 4.82 -8.87
CA THR A 215 -1.52 3.99 -8.20
C THR A 215 -2.75 4.81 -7.81
N LEU A 216 -3.90 4.17 -7.72
CA LEU A 216 -5.05 4.68 -6.98
C LEU A 216 -5.12 3.93 -5.65
N ASN A 217 -5.11 4.67 -4.55
CA ASN A 217 -5.09 4.16 -3.19
C ASN A 217 -6.42 4.52 -2.54
N LEU A 218 -7.21 3.51 -2.16
CA LEU A 218 -8.49 3.67 -1.50
C LEU A 218 -8.41 3.02 -0.11
N PHE A 219 -8.78 3.76 0.93
CA PHE A 219 -8.81 3.27 2.30
C PHE A 219 -10.24 3.25 2.82
N LEU A 220 -10.62 2.13 3.43
CA LEU A 220 -11.96 1.89 3.94
C LEU A 220 -11.94 1.71 5.44
N PHE A 221 -12.73 2.50 6.15
CA PHE A 221 -12.88 2.46 7.60
C PHE A 221 -14.14 3.24 8.00
N ASP A 222 -14.85 2.75 9.01
CA ASP A 222 -15.91 3.48 9.70
C ASP A 222 -15.34 3.91 11.06
N ASP A 223 -15.51 5.18 11.42
CA ASP A 223 -15.08 5.72 12.73
C ASP A 223 -15.78 5.04 13.91
#